data_AF-A0A8D0BJ37-F1
#
_entry.id   AF-A0A8D0BJ37-F1
#
_cell.length_a   1.000
_cell.length_b   1.000
_cell.length_c   1.000
_cell.angle_alpha   90.00
_cell.angle_beta   90.00
_cell.angle_gamma   90.00
#
_symmetry.space_group_name_H-M   'P 1'
#
loop_
_entity.id
_entity.type
_entity.pdbx_description
1 polymer ?
#
loop_
_entity_poly.entity_id
_entity_poly.type
_entity_poly.pdbx_seq_one_letter_code
_entity_poly.pdbx_strand_id
1 'polypeptide(L)'
;MKPGGKKARGPEMDDPLCCCEYLDRKGERSHLAACLCECDDLDECCERWLTCRSLPPGMLERIADTITDRFRLPWLRGAVKIDISLLPPIILLPIFLHVAALHFLLALVILISLPVLVLWYYYLTHRKKGQTLFFLSLGLFSLGYMYYVFLKEVVSRGHVGNFQVCLLTCGLIFMLLALSRAKRDPGYLLRQTSSDKALCQGSSTANNASSRNGLESSNGLYRAAVSAVNSAVNTEGSRMLEKGQGEVIEDWCTKCNLVRPARAGHCRICGRCVKRLDHHCVWINSCVGEQNHQAFVLALCLFLLTSVYGISLTLDTICKGKPTIKALFYCPGVYGDYSSALSFTCVWYCTIVTSGMGYILLIQLLNISYNVTEREARMALRENTGRRLLWGMVIDTGQYNRGFLHNWIQFLTLRSRSLQHSTEDIV
;
A
#
# COMPACT_ATOMS: atom_id res chain seq x y z
N MET A 1 -33.54 62.43 2.57
CA MET A 1 -33.67 61.46 3.67
C MET A 1 -33.58 60.04 3.10
N LYS A 2 -32.86 59.18 3.84
CA LYS A 2 -32.65 57.74 3.69
C LYS A 2 -31.53 57.24 2.74
N PRO A 3 -30.83 56.18 3.18
CA PRO A 3 -29.45 55.86 2.79
C PRO A 3 -29.38 54.72 1.78
N GLY A 4 -28.30 54.70 0.99
CA GLY A 4 -27.99 53.61 0.07
C GLY A 4 -27.65 52.32 0.82
N GLY A 5 -28.44 51.28 0.61
CA GLY A 5 -28.22 49.95 1.16
C GLY A 5 -26.95 49.32 0.59
N LYS A 6 -26.03 48.95 1.48
CA LYS A 6 -24.92 48.03 1.19
C LYS A 6 -25.52 46.66 0.87
N LYS A 7 -25.42 46.22 -0.39
CA LYS A 7 -25.61 44.82 -0.77
C LYS A 7 -24.53 43.99 -0.07
N ALA A 8 -24.97 42.98 0.69
CA ALA A 8 -24.10 41.96 1.25
C ALA A 8 -23.35 41.23 0.12
N ARG A 9 -22.01 41.24 0.16
CA ARG A 9 -21.18 40.31 -0.61
C ARG A 9 -21.22 38.96 0.11
N GLY A 10 -21.60 37.91 -0.62
CA GLY A 10 -21.36 36.53 -0.20
C GLY A 10 -19.86 36.20 -0.16
N PRO A 11 -19.47 35.06 0.43
CA PRO A 11 -18.07 34.74 0.67
C PRO A 11 -17.31 34.59 -0.66
N GLU A 12 -16.29 35.43 -0.84
CA GLU A 12 -15.35 35.39 -1.96
C GLU A 12 -14.53 34.09 -1.89
N MET A 13 -14.74 33.19 -2.87
CA MET A 13 -14.17 31.85 -2.87
C MET A 13 -13.02 31.63 -3.88
N ASP A 14 -12.39 32.70 -4.38
CA ASP A 14 -11.44 32.61 -5.51
C ASP A 14 -10.12 33.39 -5.34
N ASP A 15 -9.75 33.78 -4.12
CA ASP A 15 -8.39 34.32 -3.88
C ASP A 15 -7.38 33.17 -3.66
N PRO A 16 -6.27 33.11 -4.42
CA PRO A 16 -5.29 32.04 -4.32
C PRO A 16 -4.60 32.05 -2.94
N LEU A 17 -4.51 30.88 -2.30
CA LEU A 17 -3.83 30.71 -1.00
C LEU A 17 -2.34 31.06 -1.12
N CYS A 18 -1.83 31.82 -0.15
CA CYS A 18 -0.41 32.05 0.00
C CYS A 18 0.31 30.76 0.43
N CYS A 19 1.63 30.67 0.22
CA CYS A 19 2.39 29.44 0.46
C CYS A 19 2.34 28.92 1.90
N CYS A 20 2.03 29.78 2.87
CA CYS A 20 1.89 29.46 4.28
C CYS A 20 0.45 29.35 4.79
N GLU A 21 -0.54 29.51 3.88
CA GLU A 21 -1.96 29.47 4.21
C GLU A 21 -2.59 28.15 3.77
N TYR A 22 -3.61 27.71 4.52
CA TYR A 22 -4.41 26.55 4.19
C TYR A 22 -5.85 26.71 4.65
N LEU A 23 -6.75 25.94 4.06
CA LEU A 23 -8.10 25.79 4.58
C LEU A 23 -8.11 24.65 5.61
N ASP A 24 -8.60 24.96 6.81
CA ASP A 24 -8.77 23.98 7.88
C ASP A 24 -9.97 23.04 7.61
N ARG A 25 -10.25 22.12 8.54
CA ARG A 25 -11.39 21.19 8.40
C ARG A 25 -12.75 21.88 8.40
N LYS A 26 -12.85 23.11 8.90
CA LYS A 26 -14.08 23.93 8.93
C LYS A 26 -14.23 24.78 7.67
N GLY A 27 -13.23 24.78 6.78
CA GLY A 27 -13.19 25.59 5.57
C GLY A 27 -12.73 27.02 5.82
N GLU A 28 -12.13 27.31 6.98
CA GLU A 28 -11.61 28.61 7.34
C GLU A 28 -10.13 28.74 6.95
N ARG A 29 -9.70 29.95 6.54
CA ARG A 29 -8.29 30.22 6.23
C ARG A 29 -7.48 30.24 7.52
N SER A 30 -6.44 29.42 7.58
CA SER A 30 -5.49 29.35 8.68
C SER A 30 -4.05 29.45 8.18
N HIS A 31 -3.12 29.73 9.08
CA HIS A 31 -1.71 29.97 8.77
C HIS A 31 -0.79 28.99 9.51
N LEU A 32 0.32 28.60 8.89
CA LEU A 32 1.31 27.66 9.45
C LEU A 32 1.84 28.05 10.83
N ALA A 33 2.00 29.35 11.10
CA ALA A 33 2.51 29.84 12.39
C ALA A 33 1.53 29.63 13.56
N ALA A 34 0.28 29.25 13.31
CA ALA A 34 -0.72 28.94 14.34
C ALA A 34 -0.68 27.46 14.80
N CYS A 35 0.39 26.72 14.46
CA CYS A 35 0.48 25.26 14.64
C CYS A 35 0.27 24.78 16.09
N LEU A 36 0.61 25.62 17.09
CA LEU A 36 0.58 25.24 18.51
C LEU A 36 -0.12 26.24 19.44
N CYS A 37 -0.62 27.39 18.94
CA CYS A 37 -1.18 28.43 19.82
C CYS A 37 -2.68 28.31 20.11
N GLU A 38 -3.38 27.31 19.57
CA GLU A 38 -4.84 27.15 19.72
C GLU A 38 -5.24 25.67 19.83
N CYS A 39 -4.65 24.94 20.78
CA CYS A 39 -5.02 23.55 21.03
C CYS A 39 -5.40 23.37 22.50
N ASP A 40 -6.63 23.74 22.85
CA ASP A 40 -7.18 23.58 24.20
C ASP A 40 -7.03 22.12 24.72
N ASP A 41 -7.18 21.12 23.84
CA ASP A 41 -6.97 19.71 24.18
C ASP A 41 -5.48 19.40 24.53
N LEU A 42 -4.51 20.06 23.88
CA LEU A 42 -3.08 19.89 24.19
C LEU A 42 -2.73 20.59 25.50
N ASP A 43 -3.25 21.79 25.72
CA ASP A 43 -3.07 22.55 26.95
C ASP A 43 -3.67 21.80 28.14
N GLU A 44 -4.90 21.28 28.00
CA GLU A 44 -5.54 20.43 29.02
C GLU A 44 -4.75 19.14 29.28
N CYS A 45 -4.16 18.54 28.23
CA CYS A 45 -3.31 17.37 28.38
C CYS A 45 -2.01 17.67 29.13
N CYS A 46 -1.34 18.79 28.82
CA CYS A 46 -0.14 19.24 29.52
C CYS A 46 -0.45 19.56 30.99
N GLU A 47 -1.56 20.24 31.27
CA GLU A 47 -1.99 20.57 32.64
C GLU A 47 -2.30 19.31 33.45
N ARG A 48 -3.03 18.35 32.86
CA ARG A 48 -3.32 17.06 33.51
C ARG A 48 -2.08 16.20 33.72
N TRP A 49 -1.12 16.24 32.79
CA TRP A 49 0.15 15.55 32.93
C TRP A 49 0.99 16.14 34.07
N LEU A 50 1.11 17.47 34.14
CA LEU A 50 1.80 18.17 35.21
C LEU A 50 1.14 17.99 36.58
N THR A 51 -0.19 17.86 36.62
CA THR A 51 -0.95 17.64 37.85
C THR A 51 -1.17 16.16 38.19
N CYS A 52 -0.53 15.23 37.46
CA CYS A 52 -0.65 13.78 37.64
C CYS A 52 -2.11 13.26 37.65
N ARG A 53 -2.99 13.87 36.84
CA ARG A 53 -4.39 13.47 36.69
C ARG A 53 -4.58 12.54 35.49
N SER A 54 -5.52 11.60 35.60
CA SER A 54 -5.84 10.68 34.50
C SER A 54 -6.42 11.41 33.29
N LEU A 55 -5.99 11.00 32.09
CA LEU A 55 -6.49 11.54 30.82
C LEU A 55 -7.86 10.92 30.47
N PRO A 56 -8.84 11.72 30.00
CA PRO A 56 -10.10 11.19 29.48
C PRO A 56 -9.89 10.27 28.28
N PRO A 57 -10.70 9.20 28.11
CA PRO A 57 -10.62 8.35 26.95
C PRO A 57 -10.87 9.16 25.66
N GLY A 58 -9.99 9.01 24.67
CA GLY A 58 -10.08 9.70 23.38
C GLY A 58 -9.43 11.09 23.31
N MET A 59 -8.95 11.67 24.42
CA MET A 59 -8.24 12.97 24.40
C MET A 59 -6.96 12.92 23.55
N LEU A 60 -6.14 11.88 23.71
CA LEU A 60 -4.94 11.67 22.88
C LEU A 60 -5.27 11.53 21.39
N GLU A 61 -6.44 10.99 21.05
CA GLU A 61 -6.87 10.84 19.64
C GLU A 61 -7.27 12.20 19.06
N ARG A 62 -7.96 13.07 19.84
CA ARG A 62 -8.25 14.45 19.43
C ARG A 62 -6.99 15.29 19.29
N ILE A 63 -6.04 15.18 20.22
CA ILE A 63 -4.75 15.87 20.14
C ILE A 63 -3.99 15.41 18.89
N ALA A 64 -3.91 14.09 18.66
CA ALA A 64 -3.27 13.54 17.48
C ALA A 64 -3.98 14.02 16.20
N ASP A 65 -5.31 14.10 16.18
CA ASP A 65 -6.09 14.62 15.05
C ASP A 65 -5.82 16.11 14.79
N THR A 66 -5.68 16.92 15.84
CA THR A 66 -5.38 18.35 15.73
C THR A 66 -3.94 18.59 15.28
N ILE A 67 -2.96 17.89 15.87
CA ILE A 67 -1.54 17.98 15.47
C ILE A 67 -1.38 17.47 14.04
N THR A 68 -1.99 16.34 13.67
CA THR A 68 -1.96 15.85 12.28
C THR A 68 -2.59 16.83 11.31
N ASP A 69 -3.63 17.57 11.71
CA ASP A 69 -4.26 18.58 10.84
C ASP A 69 -3.41 19.83 10.62
N ARG A 70 -2.68 20.25 11.65
CA ARG A 70 -1.87 21.47 11.66
C ARG A 70 -0.43 21.27 11.15
N PHE A 71 0.08 20.03 11.13
CA PHE A 71 1.43 19.74 10.60
C PHE A 71 1.46 19.81 9.06
N ARG A 72 1.86 20.97 8.53
CA ARG A 72 1.90 21.30 7.10
C ARG A 72 3.24 21.94 6.74
N LEU A 73 3.71 21.78 5.50
CA LEU A 73 4.86 22.52 4.96
C LEU A 73 4.41 23.57 3.93
N PRO A 74 5.11 24.72 3.85
CA PRO A 74 4.77 25.74 2.88
C PRO A 74 5.04 25.24 1.45
N TRP A 75 4.10 25.49 0.54
CA TRP A 75 4.22 25.08 -0.87
C TRP A 75 3.66 26.15 -1.81
N LEU A 76 4.07 26.13 -3.08
CA LEU A 76 3.78 27.18 -4.07
C LEU A 76 2.28 27.45 -4.32
N ARG A 77 1.38 26.55 -3.90
CA ARG A 77 -0.08 26.69 -4.05
C ARG A 77 -0.84 26.51 -2.72
N GLY A 78 -0.22 26.87 -1.61
CA GLY A 78 -0.77 26.69 -0.26
C GLY A 78 -0.09 25.58 0.53
N ALA A 79 -0.23 25.61 1.85
CA ALA A 79 0.49 24.70 2.74
C ALA A 79 -0.03 23.26 2.64
N VAL A 80 0.88 22.31 2.37
CA VAL A 80 0.57 20.89 2.14
C VAL A 80 0.64 20.12 3.46
N LYS A 81 -0.43 19.37 3.76
CA LYS A 81 -0.53 18.50 4.93
C LYS A 81 0.50 17.37 4.87
N ILE A 82 1.28 17.24 5.92
CA ILE A 82 2.23 16.14 6.09
C ILE A 82 1.58 15.10 7.00
N ASP A 83 1.48 13.88 6.49
CA ASP A 83 1.12 12.74 7.30
C ASP A 83 2.24 12.51 8.34
N ILE A 84 1.94 12.71 9.62
CA ILE A 84 2.89 12.53 10.73
C ILE A 84 3.49 11.14 10.74
N SER A 85 2.82 10.14 10.14
CA SER A 85 3.38 8.80 9.98
C SER A 85 4.66 8.74 9.12
N LEU A 86 5.01 9.82 8.41
CA LEU A 86 6.27 9.98 7.67
C LEU A 86 7.47 10.27 8.59
N LEU A 87 7.26 10.91 9.75
CA LEU A 87 8.35 11.38 10.61
C LEU A 87 9.12 10.26 11.32
N PRO A 88 8.48 9.24 11.93
CA PRO A 88 9.22 8.23 12.67
C PRO A 88 10.25 7.49 11.81
N PRO A 89 9.96 7.05 10.57
CA PRO A 89 10.97 6.43 9.72
C PRO A 89 12.16 7.35 9.39
N ILE A 90 11.91 8.63 9.14
CA ILE A 90 12.95 9.60 8.75
C ILE A 90 13.90 9.90 9.91
N ILE A 91 13.37 10.00 11.13
CA ILE A 91 14.15 10.40 12.31
C ILE A 91 14.74 9.18 13.03
N LEU A 92 13.92 8.15 13.27
CA LEU A 92 14.31 7.03 14.12
C LEU A 92 15.27 6.09 13.39
N LEU A 93 15.13 5.89 12.08
CA LEU A 93 15.96 4.93 11.36
C LEU A 93 17.45 5.34 11.38
N PRO A 94 17.85 6.58 11.01
CA PRO A 94 19.26 6.97 11.09
C PRO A 94 19.79 6.90 12.52
N ILE A 95 19.01 7.37 13.51
CA ILE A 95 19.40 7.34 14.92
C ILE A 95 19.69 5.90 15.36
N PHE A 96 18.78 4.96 15.09
CA PHE A 96 18.96 3.56 15.46
C PHE A 96 20.17 2.93 14.77
N LEU A 97 20.40 3.23 13.49
CA LEU A 97 21.56 2.70 12.77
C LEU A 97 22.89 3.28 13.29
N HIS A 98 22.92 4.57 13.63
CA HIS A 98 24.09 5.20 14.25
C HIS A 98 24.37 4.67 15.65
N VAL A 99 23.34 4.47 16.49
CA VAL A 99 23.50 3.85 17.81
C VAL A 99 23.97 2.39 17.68
N ALA A 100 23.41 1.64 16.73
CA ALA A 100 23.82 0.28 16.43
C ALA A 100 25.31 0.21 16.02
N ALA A 101 25.79 1.20 15.27
CA ALA A 101 27.19 1.28 14.85
C ALA A 101 28.19 1.48 16.01
N LEU A 102 27.75 1.89 17.21
CA LEU A 102 28.64 2.12 18.33
C LEU A 102 29.22 0.82 18.91
N HIS A 103 28.48 -0.29 18.83
CA HIS A 103 28.93 -1.57 19.36
C HIS A 103 28.15 -2.75 18.77
N PHE A 104 28.82 -3.89 18.55
CA PHE A 104 28.19 -5.05 17.92
C PHE A 104 26.96 -5.59 18.69
N LEU A 105 26.98 -5.54 20.04
CA LEU A 105 25.82 -5.94 20.85
C LEU A 105 24.62 -5.00 20.64
N LEU A 106 24.88 -3.69 20.50
CA LEU A 106 23.83 -2.71 20.24
C LEU A 106 23.24 -2.95 18.84
N ALA A 107 24.08 -3.21 17.84
CA ALA A 107 23.61 -3.60 16.52
C ALA A 107 22.73 -4.85 16.56
N LEU A 108 23.13 -5.89 17.29
CA LEU A 108 22.33 -7.11 17.42
C LEU A 108 20.95 -6.82 18.04
N VAL A 109 20.91 -6.10 19.17
CA VAL A 109 19.65 -5.77 19.86
C VAL A 109 18.74 -4.91 18.99
N ILE A 110 19.29 -3.84 18.39
CA ILE A 110 18.51 -2.92 17.56
C ILE A 110 18.00 -3.63 16.30
N LEU A 111 18.85 -4.32 15.55
CA LEU A 111 18.45 -4.94 14.29
C LEU A 111 17.49 -6.12 14.45
N ILE A 112 17.51 -6.82 15.59
CA ILE A 112 16.51 -7.86 15.91
C ILE A 112 15.18 -7.22 16.36
N SER A 113 15.23 -6.17 17.18
CA SER A 113 14.03 -5.51 17.69
C SER A 113 13.29 -4.68 16.64
N LEU A 114 13.99 -4.13 15.65
CA LEU A 114 13.40 -3.27 14.60
C LEU A 114 12.30 -3.97 13.79
N PRO A 115 12.49 -5.17 13.21
CA PRO A 115 11.41 -5.89 12.52
C PRO A 115 10.21 -6.15 13.44
N VAL A 116 10.44 -6.48 14.71
CA VAL A 116 9.37 -6.73 15.69
C VAL A 116 8.57 -5.44 15.93
N LEU A 117 9.24 -4.31 16.11
CA LEU A 117 8.61 -3.01 16.30
C LEU A 117 7.79 -2.58 15.07
N VAL A 118 8.34 -2.77 13.87
CA VAL A 118 7.66 -2.48 12.60
C VAL A 118 6.43 -3.37 12.42
N LEU A 119 6.51 -4.66 12.74
CA LEU A 119 5.38 -5.58 12.71
C LEU A 119 4.31 -5.24 13.76
N TRP A 120 4.73 -4.83 14.95
CA TRP A 120 3.82 -4.35 15.99
C TRP A 120 3.08 -3.09 15.53
N TYR A 121 3.79 -2.11 14.97
CA TYR A 121 3.19 -0.90 14.40
C TYR A 121 2.26 -1.22 13.22
N TYR A 122 2.64 -2.15 12.34
CA TYR A 122 1.79 -2.67 11.27
C TYR A 122 0.49 -3.24 11.83
N TYR A 123 0.58 -4.06 12.88
CA TYR A 123 -0.60 -4.66 13.47
C TYR A 123 -1.55 -3.62 14.06
N LEU A 124 -1.01 -2.61 14.75
CA LEU A 124 -1.80 -1.51 15.30
C LEU A 124 -2.50 -0.68 14.22
N THR A 125 -1.77 -0.30 13.17
CA THR A 125 -2.31 0.54 12.09
C THR A 125 -3.29 -0.24 11.20
N HIS A 126 -2.99 -1.50 10.88
CA HIS A 126 -3.86 -2.35 10.09
C HIS A 126 -5.18 -2.69 10.83
N ARG A 127 -5.16 -2.80 12.17
CA ARG A 127 -6.38 -2.91 12.98
C ARG A 127 -7.32 -1.71 12.82
N LYS A 128 -6.76 -0.50 12.67
CA LYS A 128 -7.53 0.73 12.41
C LYS A 128 -8.02 0.84 10.95
N LYS A 129 -7.71 -0.13 10.07
CA LYS A 129 -8.18 -0.23 8.67
C LYS A 129 -7.93 1.01 7.79
N GLY A 130 -6.99 1.87 8.16
CA GLY A 130 -6.64 3.09 7.42
C GLY A 130 -5.50 2.87 6.42
N GLN A 131 -5.41 3.76 5.43
CA GLN A 131 -4.19 3.94 4.65
C GLN A 131 -3.16 4.70 5.49
N THR A 132 -1.90 4.28 5.45
CA THR A 132 -0.80 4.97 6.13
C THR A 132 0.37 5.12 5.17
N LEU A 133 1.02 6.28 5.15
CA LEU A 133 2.24 6.48 4.36
C LEU A 133 3.51 5.95 5.05
N PHE A 134 3.43 5.56 6.33
CA PHE A 134 4.54 5.01 7.11
C PHE A 134 5.39 3.98 6.35
N PHE A 135 4.81 2.87 5.89
CA PHE A 135 5.59 1.77 5.28
C PHE A 135 6.25 2.18 3.96
N LEU A 136 5.53 2.94 3.13
CA LEU A 136 6.08 3.49 1.88
C LEU A 136 7.24 4.44 2.18
N SER A 137 7.07 5.33 3.16
CA SER A 137 8.12 6.27 3.55
C SER A 137 9.32 5.57 4.20
N LEU A 138 9.09 4.56 5.04
CA LEU A 138 10.14 3.74 5.61
C LEU A 138 10.96 3.07 4.51
N GLY A 139 10.32 2.47 3.51
CA GLY A 139 11.00 1.85 2.38
C GLY A 139 11.82 2.85 1.55
N LEU A 140 11.21 3.97 1.13
CA LEU A 140 11.87 4.99 0.30
C LEU A 140 13.00 5.71 1.03
N PHE A 141 12.79 6.08 2.30
CA PHE A 141 13.81 6.73 3.11
C PHE A 141 14.96 5.78 3.42
N SER A 142 14.66 4.52 3.78
CA SER A 142 15.69 3.49 3.95
C SER A 142 16.56 3.38 2.71
N LEU A 143 15.94 3.28 1.54
CA LEU A 143 16.65 3.15 0.28
C LEU A 143 17.56 4.36 -0.01
N GLY A 144 17.04 5.58 0.18
CA GLY A 144 17.81 6.81 0.02
C GLY A 144 18.96 6.94 1.02
N TYR A 145 18.72 6.66 2.30
CA TYR A 145 19.73 6.73 3.35
C TYR A 145 20.82 5.67 3.16
N MET A 146 20.47 4.44 2.79
CA MET A 146 21.46 3.39 2.47
C MET A 146 22.35 3.79 1.29
N TYR A 147 21.75 4.36 0.23
CA TYR A 147 22.50 4.85 -0.91
C TYR A 147 23.39 6.05 -0.55
N TYR A 148 22.91 6.96 0.30
CA TYR A 148 23.71 8.06 0.85
C TYR A 148 24.93 7.56 1.63
N VAL A 149 24.73 6.62 2.58
CA VAL A 149 25.82 6.02 3.35
C VAL A 149 26.80 5.31 2.42
N PHE A 150 26.31 4.58 1.40
CA PHE A 150 27.17 3.95 0.39
C PHE A 150 28.06 4.98 -0.33
N LEU A 151 27.48 6.07 -0.84
CA LEU A 151 28.28 7.11 -1.51
C LEU A 151 29.29 7.77 -0.57
N LYS A 152 28.88 8.08 0.66
CA LYS A 152 29.72 8.82 1.61
C LYS A 152 30.81 7.96 2.24
N GLU A 153 30.50 6.74 2.66
CA GLU A 153 31.38 5.90 3.49
C GLU A 153 32.09 4.80 2.69
N VAL A 154 31.48 4.31 1.60
CA VAL A 154 32.02 3.19 0.80
C VAL A 154 32.75 3.70 -0.43
N VAL A 155 32.12 4.55 -1.24
CA VAL A 155 32.72 5.08 -2.47
C VAL A 155 33.92 6.00 -2.16
N SER A 156 33.87 6.75 -1.05
CA SER A 156 34.98 7.61 -0.61
C SER A 156 36.28 6.86 -0.30
N ARG A 157 36.21 5.55 -0.06
CA ARG A 157 37.39 4.69 0.15
C ARG A 157 38.14 4.36 -1.14
N GLY A 158 37.61 4.75 -2.30
CA GLY A 158 38.27 4.62 -3.61
C GLY A 158 38.33 3.21 -4.19
N HIS A 159 37.74 2.22 -3.53
CA HIS A 159 37.71 0.82 -4.01
C HIS A 159 36.57 0.54 -5.00
N VAL A 160 35.53 1.38 -5.02
CA VAL A 160 34.39 1.24 -5.91
C VAL A 160 34.60 2.12 -7.14
N GLY A 161 34.66 1.52 -8.32
CA GLY A 161 34.84 2.23 -9.58
C GLY A 161 33.57 2.95 -10.05
N ASN A 162 33.74 4.01 -10.86
CA ASN A 162 32.63 4.80 -11.42
C ASN A 162 31.59 3.95 -12.17
N PHE A 163 32.02 2.89 -12.86
CA PHE A 163 31.12 1.96 -13.54
C PHE A 163 30.19 1.23 -12.55
N GLN A 164 30.72 0.78 -11.42
CA GLN A 164 29.95 0.07 -10.39
C GLN A 164 28.93 1.02 -9.74
N VAL A 165 29.34 2.26 -9.47
CA VAL A 165 28.42 3.31 -8.98
C VAL A 165 27.32 3.58 -10.00
N CYS A 166 27.66 3.77 -11.27
CA CYS A 166 26.70 3.98 -12.35
C CYS A 166 25.70 2.81 -12.46
N LEU A 167 26.19 1.57 -12.44
CA LEU A 167 25.34 0.38 -12.49
C LEU A 167 24.37 0.30 -11.32
N LEU A 168 24.85 0.52 -10.09
CA LEU A 168 24.01 0.52 -8.89
C LEU A 168 22.96 1.65 -8.94
N THR A 169 23.35 2.83 -9.41
CA THR A 169 22.47 4.00 -9.55
C THR A 169 21.40 3.78 -10.61
N CYS A 170 21.76 3.20 -11.75
CA CYS A 170 20.80 2.79 -12.78
C CYS A 170 19.81 1.74 -12.25
N GLY A 171 20.31 0.73 -11.51
CA GLY A 171 19.46 -0.27 -10.86
C GLY A 171 18.44 0.36 -9.90
N LEU A 172 18.89 1.32 -9.07
CA LEU A 172 18.05 2.11 -8.19
C LEU A 172 16.96 2.89 -8.95
N ILE A 173 17.33 3.59 -10.02
CA ILE A 173 16.39 4.35 -10.86
C ILE A 173 15.35 3.42 -11.49
N PHE A 174 15.77 2.30 -12.10
CA PHE A 174 14.85 1.36 -12.71
C PHE A 174 13.90 0.73 -11.68
N MET A 175 14.40 0.42 -10.48
CA MET A 175 13.58 -0.08 -9.39
C MET A 175 12.52 0.94 -8.96
N LEU A 176 12.88 2.22 -8.80
CA LEU A 176 11.93 3.30 -8.48
C LEU A 176 10.90 3.51 -9.60
N LEU A 177 11.30 3.41 -10.87
CA LEU A 177 10.38 3.48 -12.01
C LEU A 177 9.42 2.29 -12.03
N ALA A 178 9.90 1.08 -11.74
CA ALA A 178 9.05 -0.11 -11.63
C ALA A 178 8.08 0.01 -10.45
N LEU A 179 8.54 0.50 -9.30
CA LEU A 179 7.71 0.78 -8.12
C LEU A 179 6.64 1.83 -8.41
N SER A 180 7.00 2.92 -9.11
CA SER A 180 6.05 3.94 -9.55
C SER A 180 4.98 3.35 -10.46
N ARG A 181 5.35 2.47 -11.40
CA ARG A 181 4.39 1.73 -12.22
C ARG A 181 3.54 0.77 -11.41
N ALA A 182 4.11 0.08 -10.42
CA ALA A 182 3.39 -0.80 -9.52
C ALA A 182 2.37 -0.03 -8.66
N LYS A 183 2.66 1.22 -8.31
CA LYS A 183 1.73 2.08 -7.55
C LYS A 183 0.57 2.62 -8.39
N ARG A 184 0.73 2.71 -9.72
CA ARG A 184 -0.34 3.13 -10.65
C ARG A 184 -1.51 2.13 -10.63
N ASP A 185 -2.63 2.57 -11.19
CA ASP A 185 -3.93 1.89 -11.17
C ASP A 185 -3.82 0.35 -11.21
N PRO A 186 -4.26 -0.35 -10.15
CA PRO A 186 -4.27 -1.82 -10.12
C PRO A 186 -5.37 -2.43 -11.00
N GLY A 187 -6.24 -1.61 -11.60
CA GLY A 187 -7.45 -2.02 -12.30
C GLY A 187 -8.67 -1.86 -11.40
N TYR A 188 -8.87 -0.65 -10.87
CA TYR A 188 -10.09 -0.33 -10.11
C TYR A 188 -11.34 -0.46 -11.00
N LEU A 189 -12.39 -1.08 -10.45
CA LEU A 189 -13.69 -1.12 -11.10
C LEU A 189 -14.46 0.17 -10.85
N LEU A 190 -15.02 0.73 -11.92
CA LEU A 190 -15.88 1.91 -11.85
C LEU A 190 -17.23 1.55 -11.26
N ARG A 191 -17.82 2.51 -10.54
CA ARG A 191 -19.17 2.40 -10.01
C ARG A 191 -20.15 2.53 -11.18
N GLN A 192 -21.01 1.53 -11.37
CA GLN A 192 -22.12 1.66 -12.31
C GLN A 192 -23.04 2.78 -11.82
N THR A 193 -23.23 3.78 -12.66
CA THR A 193 -24.23 4.83 -12.42
C THR A 193 -25.59 4.32 -12.86
N SER A 194 -26.68 4.94 -12.41
CA SER A 194 -28.06 4.54 -12.74
C SER A 194 -28.35 4.46 -14.25
N SER A 195 -27.54 5.12 -15.09
CA SER A 195 -27.65 5.05 -16.55
C SER A 195 -27.17 3.71 -17.13
N ASP A 196 -26.20 3.06 -16.50
CA ASP A 196 -25.59 1.80 -16.99
C ASP A 196 -26.47 0.57 -16.70
N LYS A 197 -27.38 0.69 -15.73
CA LYS A 197 -28.36 -0.37 -15.40
C LYS A 197 -29.33 -0.64 -16.55
N ALA A 198 -29.62 0.35 -17.39
CA ALA A 198 -30.51 0.19 -18.54
C ALA A 198 -29.84 -0.60 -19.69
N LEU A 199 -28.51 -0.48 -19.82
CA LEU A 199 -27.76 -1.11 -20.93
C LEU A 199 -27.47 -2.60 -20.67
N CYS A 200 -27.17 -2.98 -19.43
CA CYS A 200 -26.95 -4.38 -19.06
C CYS A 200 -28.26 -5.19 -18.97
N GLN A 201 -29.40 -4.56 -18.73
CA GLN A 201 -30.70 -5.25 -18.82
C GLN A 201 -31.17 -5.44 -20.27
N GLY A 202 -30.72 -4.61 -21.22
CA GLY A 202 -31.05 -4.75 -22.64
C GLY A 202 -30.31 -5.87 -23.37
N SER A 203 -29.18 -6.34 -22.84
CA SER A 203 -28.32 -7.36 -23.46
C SER A 203 -28.70 -8.80 -23.12
N SER A 204 -29.61 -9.01 -22.15
CA SER A 204 -30.09 -10.35 -21.76
C SER A 204 -31.45 -10.76 -22.38
N THR A 205 -32.07 -9.90 -23.21
CA THR A 205 -33.38 -10.18 -23.84
C THR A 205 -33.35 -10.36 -25.35
N ALA A 206 -32.18 -10.32 -26.01
CA ALA A 206 -32.07 -10.53 -27.45
C ALA A 206 -31.67 -11.97 -27.80
N ASN A 207 -32.43 -12.97 -27.31
CA ASN A 207 -32.42 -14.35 -27.83
C ASN A 207 -33.62 -15.12 -27.27
N ASN A 208 -34.82 -14.78 -27.75
CA ASN A 208 -35.96 -15.70 -27.92
C ASN A 208 -37.15 -14.90 -28.47
N ALA A 209 -37.14 -14.67 -29.78
CA ALA A 209 -38.31 -14.21 -30.50
C ALA A 209 -38.82 -15.37 -31.37
N SER A 210 -39.64 -16.25 -30.80
CA SER A 210 -40.75 -16.83 -31.55
C SER A 210 -41.90 -17.24 -30.63
N SER A 211 -43.10 -16.95 -31.13
CA SER A 211 -44.42 -17.32 -30.64
C SER A 211 -45.16 -16.30 -29.76
N ARG A 212 -46.19 -15.73 -30.39
CA ARG A 212 -47.24 -14.85 -29.88
C ARG A 212 -48.22 -15.63 -28.99
N ASN A 213 -48.66 -15.05 -27.88
CA ASN A 213 -50.06 -14.61 -27.61
C ASN A 213 -50.36 -14.48 -26.11
N GLY A 214 -50.93 -13.33 -25.70
CA GLY A 214 -52.03 -13.29 -24.73
C GLY A 214 -51.74 -12.94 -23.26
N LEU A 215 -52.19 -11.74 -22.88
CA LEU A 215 -52.96 -11.41 -21.65
C LEU A 215 -52.24 -11.03 -20.33
N GLU A 216 -52.30 -9.71 -20.07
CA GLU A 216 -52.49 -8.92 -18.84
C GLU A 216 -52.10 -9.38 -17.42
N SER A 217 -51.46 -8.41 -16.71
CA SER A 217 -51.64 -8.01 -15.29
C SER A 217 -50.86 -8.70 -14.16
N SER A 218 -49.83 -8.01 -13.61
CA SER A 218 -49.72 -7.68 -12.16
C SER A 218 -48.40 -6.93 -11.81
N ASN A 219 -48.42 -5.60 -11.81
CA ASN A 219 -47.29 -4.75 -11.36
C ASN A 219 -47.39 -4.39 -9.86
N GLY A 220 -47.49 -5.39 -8.99
CA GLY A 220 -47.81 -5.18 -7.56
C GLY A 220 -46.73 -5.53 -6.53
N LEU A 221 -45.75 -6.40 -6.82
CA LEU A 221 -44.98 -7.05 -5.75
C LEU A 221 -43.50 -6.66 -5.63
N TYR A 222 -42.92 -5.96 -6.62
CA TYR A 222 -41.47 -5.73 -6.66
C TYR A 222 -40.98 -4.53 -5.84
N ARG A 223 -41.88 -3.61 -5.46
CA ARG A 223 -41.52 -2.39 -4.72
C ARG A 223 -41.38 -2.61 -3.21
N ALA A 224 -41.97 -3.68 -2.66
CA ALA A 224 -41.94 -3.95 -1.22
C ALA A 224 -40.60 -4.57 -0.74
N ALA A 225 -39.85 -5.27 -1.60
CA ALA A 225 -38.59 -5.93 -1.22
C ALA A 225 -37.42 -4.95 -1.03
N VAL A 226 -37.50 -3.74 -1.60
CA VAL A 226 -36.39 -2.76 -1.59
C VAL A 226 -36.33 -1.96 -0.28
N SER A 227 -37.41 -1.89 0.51
CA SER A 227 -37.43 -1.10 1.74
C SER A 227 -36.93 -1.86 2.98
N ALA A 228 -36.93 -3.20 2.96
CA ALA A 228 -36.61 -4.02 4.13
C ALA A 228 -35.11 -4.26 4.37
N VAL A 229 -34.21 -3.86 3.46
CA VAL A 229 -32.75 -4.15 3.56
C VAL A 229 -31.96 -3.06 4.31
N ASN A 230 -32.60 -1.95 4.72
CA ASN A 230 -31.91 -0.85 5.41
C ASN A 230 -31.76 -1.02 6.93
N SER A 231 -31.93 -2.22 7.48
CA SER A 231 -31.77 -2.45 8.93
C SER A 231 -31.16 -3.80 9.25
N ALA A 232 -29.86 -3.96 8.99
CA ALA A 232 -28.99 -4.87 9.76
C ALA A 232 -27.51 -4.54 9.52
N VAL A 233 -26.80 -4.34 10.62
CA VAL A 233 -25.39 -3.97 10.75
C VAL A 233 -24.48 -5.21 10.70
N ASN A 234 -23.25 -5.00 10.20
CA ASN A 234 -22.02 -5.80 10.38
C ASN A 234 -22.11 -7.33 10.32
N THR A 235 -21.77 -7.90 9.16
CA THR A 235 -21.02 -9.18 9.13
C THR A 235 -20.14 -9.25 7.89
N GLU A 236 -18.89 -9.67 8.08
CA GLU A 236 -18.01 -10.06 6.99
C GLU A 236 -18.52 -11.36 6.36
N GLY A 237 -18.59 -11.40 5.03
CA GLY A 237 -18.84 -12.63 4.28
C GLY A 237 -20.32 -12.91 4.05
N SER A 238 -20.73 -12.84 2.79
CA SER A 238 -21.88 -13.60 2.31
C SER A 238 -21.58 -14.02 0.88
N ARG A 239 -21.01 -15.22 0.77
CA ARG A 239 -21.28 -16.13 -0.34
C ARG A 239 -22.34 -17.08 0.20
N MET A 240 -23.48 -17.15 -0.47
CA MET A 240 -24.41 -18.25 -0.29
C MET A 240 -24.12 -19.26 -1.40
N LEU A 241 -23.65 -20.46 -1.06
CA LEU A 241 -23.92 -21.70 -1.79
C LEU A 241 -25.04 -22.39 -0.99
N GLU A 242 -26.07 -23.05 -1.53
CA GLU A 242 -26.29 -23.62 -2.85
C GLU A 242 -27.82 -23.80 -3.01
N LYS A 243 -28.38 -23.59 -4.21
CA LYS A 243 -29.65 -24.22 -4.62
C LYS A 243 -29.51 -24.61 -6.09
N GLY A 244 -29.87 -25.86 -6.39
CA GLY A 244 -29.63 -26.47 -7.70
C GLY A 244 -30.33 -25.77 -8.85
N GLN A 245 -29.76 -25.99 -10.04
CA GLN A 245 -30.12 -25.49 -11.38
C GLN A 245 -29.57 -24.11 -11.75
N GLY A 246 -28.37 -24.09 -12.32
CA GLY A 246 -27.99 -23.23 -13.45
C GLY A 246 -28.02 -21.70 -13.31
N GLU A 247 -28.35 -21.12 -12.15
CA GLU A 247 -28.25 -19.68 -11.93
C GLU A 247 -26.81 -19.30 -11.56
N VAL A 248 -26.19 -18.46 -12.40
CA VAL A 248 -24.92 -17.81 -12.07
C VAL A 248 -25.15 -16.91 -10.87
N ILE A 249 -24.68 -17.32 -9.68
CA ILE A 249 -24.72 -16.48 -8.49
C ILE A 249 -23.80 -15.28 -8.76
N GLU A 250 -24.41 -14.14 -9.06
CA GLU A 250 -23.69 -12.90 -9.32
C GLU A 250 -22.98 -12.43 -8.03
N ASP A 251 -21.66 -12.28 -8.09
CA ASP A 251 -20.86 -11.86 -6.94
C ASP A 251 -21.00 -10.35 -6.68
N TRP A 252 -22.11 -9.94 -6.07
CA TRP A 252 -22.42 -8.54 -5.83
C TRP A 252 -21.54 -7.88 -4.75
N CYS A 253 -21.14 -6.63 -4.99
CA CYS A 253 -20.50 -5.78 -3.98
C CYS A 253 -21.42 -4.65 -3.52
N THR A 254 -21.92 -4.75 -2.30
CA THR A 254 -22.80 -3.72 -1.70
C THR A 254 -22.13 -2.35 -1.54
N LYS A 255 -20.82 -2.32 -1.25
CA LYS A 255 -20.07 -1.07 -1.06
C LYS A 255 -19.83 -0.31 -2.36
N CYS A 256 -19.54 -1.02 -3.45
CA CYS A 256 -19.29 -0.41 -4.75
C CYS A 256 -20.52 -0.38 -5.66
N ASN A 257 -21.61 -1.07 -5.28
CA ASN A 257 -22.86 -1.18 -6.03
C ASN A 257 -22.62 -1.67 -7.47
N LEU A 258 -21.90 -2.79 -7.60
CA LEU A 258 -21.57 -3.45 -8.87
C LEU A 258 -21.48 -4.96 -8.70
N VAL A 259 -21.72 -5.70 -9.79
CA VAL A 259 -21.42 -7.14 -9.90
C VAL A 259 -19.91 -7.29 -10.10
N ARG A 260 -19.24 -8.08 -9.26
CA ARG A 260 -17.81 -8.32 -9.39
C ARG A 260 -17.54 -9.33 -10.51
N PRO A 261 -16.69 -8.98 -11.49
CA PRO A 261 -16.14 -9.97 -12.43
C PRO A 261 -15.41 -11.09 -11.68
N ALA A 262 -15.23 -12.22 -12.37
CA ALA A 262 -14.47 -13.34 -11.83
C ALA A 262 -13.12 -12.88 -11.26
N ARG A 263 -12.77 -13.38 -10.07
CA ARG A 263 -11.52 -13.08 -9.34
C ARG A 263 -11.37 -11.62 -8.86
N ALA A 264 -12.31 -10.72 -9.13
CA ALA A 264 -12.29 -9.38 -8.59
C ALA A 264 -12.59 -9.37 -7.08
N GLY A 265 -12.12 -8.34 -6.38
CA GLY A 265 -12.24 -8.25 -4.93
C GLY A 265 -12.39 -6.83 -4.41
N HIS A 266 -13.19 -6.65 -3.36
CA HIS A 266 -13.30 -5.37 -2.67
C HIS A 266 -12.15 -5.22 -1.67
N CYS A 267 -11.26 -4.25 -1.88
CA CYS A 267 -10.26 -3.89 -0.90
C CYS A 267 -10.86 -2.90 0.10
N ARG A 268 -10.94 -3.30 1.37
CA ARG A 268 -11.50 -2.45 2.43
C ARG A 268 -10.64 -1.20 2.72
N ILE A 269 -9.33 -1.29 2.53
CA ILE A 269 -8.38 -0.19 2.76
C ILE A 269 -8.46 0.85 1.63
N CYS A 270 -8.64 0.42 0.38
CA CYS A 270 -8.84 1.32 -0.76
C CYS A 270 -10.31 1.75 -0.95
N GLY A 271 -11.26 1.05 -0.33
CA GLY A 271 -12.70 1.29 -0.46
C GLY A 271 -13.25 1.00 -1.87
N ARG A 272 -12.53 0.23 -2.70
CA ARG A 272 -12.85 -0.02 -4.11
C ARG A 272 -12.67 -1.47 -4.50
N CYS A 273 -13.45 -1.93 -5.48
CA CYS A 273 -13.22 -3.23 -6.12
C CYS A 273 -12.07 -3.16 -7.12
N VAL A 274 -11.25 -4.20 -7.17
CA VAL A 274 -10.07 -4.33 -8.03
C VAL A 274 -10.17 -5.61 -8.85
N LYS A 275 -9.92 -5.53 -10.16
CA LYS A 275 -9.85 -6.69 -11.07
C LYS A 275 -8.69 -7.60 -10.66
N ARG A 276 -8.95 -8.92 -10.58
CA ARG A 276 -7.99 -9.95 -10.16
C ARG A 276 -7.16 -9.50 -8.93
N LEU A 277 -7.86 -9.15 -7.85
CA LEU A 277 -7.22 -8.59 -6.64
C LEU A 277 -6.27 -9.61 -6.01
N ASP A 278 -4.98 -9.29 -5.95
CA ASP A 278 -3.96 -10.10 -5.29
C ASP A 278 -3.90 -9.79 -3.79
N HIS A 279 -3.51 -8.58 -3.44
CA HIS A 279 -3.49 -8.09 -2.07
C HIS A 279 -3.47 -6.55 -2.03
N HIS A 280 -3.71 -5.98 -0.84
CA HIS A 280 -3.37 -4.60 -0.57
C HIS A 280 -1.94 -4.56 -0.01
N CYS A 281 -1.03 -3.87 -0.69
CA CYS A 281 0.35 -3.79 -0.28
C CYS A 281 0.62 -2.48 0.45
N VAL A 282 0.88 -2.57 1.76
CA VAL A 282 1.19 -1.39 2.59
C VAL A 282 2.47 -0.69 2.17
N TRP A 283 3.44 -1.43 1.62
CA TRP A 283 4.74 -0.89 1.19
C TRP A 283 4.65 0.01 -0.05
N ILE A 284 3.64 -0.16 -0.90
CA ILE A 284 3.36 0.76 -2.02
C ILE A 284 2.16 1.67 -1.75
N ASN A 285 1.48 1.47 -0.61
CA ASN A 285 0.20 2.07 -0.25
C ASN A 285 -0.78 2.05 -1.43
N SER A 286 -0.99 0.87 -2.00
CA SER A 286 -1.88 0.60 -3.15
C SER A 286 -2.22 -0.89 -3.23
N CYS A 287 -3.28 -1.25 -3.95
CA CYS A 287 -3.54 -2.66 -4.25
C CYS A 287 -2.58 -3.16 -5.32
N VAL A 288 -2.33 -4.47 -5.30
CA VAL A 288 -1.77 -5.24 -6.41
C VAL A 288 -2.92 -6.01 -7.05
N GLY A 289 -3.12 -5.83 -8.34
CA GLY A 289 -4.19 -6.43 -9.12
C GLY A 289 -3.79 -6.59 -10.58
N GLU A 290 -4.76 -6.90 -11.44
CA GLU A 290 -4.52 -7.28 -12.83
C GLU A 290 -3.57 -6.35 -13.60
N GLN A 291 -3.73 -5.03 -13.46
CA GLN A 291 -3.03 -4.06 -14.31
C GLN A 291 -1.60 -3.75 -13.85
N ASN A 292 -1.28 -3.94 -12.57
CA ASN A 292 0.00 -3.54 -11.99
C ASN A 292 0.84 -4.72 -11.43
N HIS A 293 0.31 -5.95 -11.41
CA HIS A 293 0.99 -7.12 -10.85
C HIS A 293 2.37 -7.37 -11.48
N GLN A 294 2.49 -7.22 -12.80
CA GLN A 294 3.77 -7.38 -13.51
C GLN A 294 4.80 -6.33 -13.06
N ALA A 295 4.39 -5.08 -12.91
CA ALA A 295 5.27 -4.01 -12.45
C ALA A 295 5.69 -4.22 -10.99
N PHE A 296 4.80 -4.75 -10.15
CA PHE A 296 5.11 -5.12 -8.78
C PHE A 296 6.18 -6.21 -8.68
N VAL A 297 6.04 -7.30 -9.45
CA VAL A 297 7.05 -8.37 -9.52
C VAL A 297 8.38 -7.84 -10.07
N LEU A 298 8.35 -7.02 -11.12
CA LEU A 298 9.55 -6.38 -11.67
C LEU A 298 10.26 -5.50 -10.63
N ALA A 299 9.51 -4.71 -9.85
CA ALA A 299 10.08 -3.89 -8.78
C ALA A 299 10.78 -4.73 -7.71
N LEU A 300 10.19 -5.86 -7.30
CA LEU A 300 10.80 -6.81 -6.37
C LEU A 300 12.09 -7.43 -6.93
N CYS A 301 12.09 -7.85 -8.20
CA CYS A 301 13.29 -8.40 -8.86
C CYS A 301 14.43 -7.37 -8.91
N LEU A 302 14.13 -6.14 -9.35
CA LEU A 302 15.12 -5.06 -9.44
C LEU A 302 15.63 -4.64 -8.07
N PHE A 303 14.76 -4.63 -7.05
CA PHE A 303 15.16 -4.40 -5.66
C PHE A 303 16.17 -5.46 -5.22
N LEU A 304 15.87 -6.75 -5.36
CA LEU A 304 16.79 -7.83 -4.94
C LEU A 304 18.14 -7.75 -5.65
N LEU A 305 18.14 -7.58 -6.97
CA LEU A 305 19.38 -7.51 -7.75
C LEU A 305 20.23 -6.31 -7.31
N THR A 306 19.62 -5.13 -7.17
CA THR A 306 20.31 -3.90 -6.77
C THR A 306 20.83 -4.00 -5.33
N SER A 307 20.02 -4.51 -4.40
CA SER A 307 20.39 -4.67 -2.99
C SER A 307 21.49 -5.70 -2.79
N VAL A 308 21.41 -6.87 -3.44
CA VAL A 308 22.47 -7.90 -3.37
C VAL A 308 23.78 -7.35 -3.93
N TYR A 309 23.72 -6.60 -5.03
CA TYR A 309 24.91 -5.97 -5.61
C TYR A 309 25.52 -4.91 -4.67
N GLY A 310 24.71 -4.01 -4.12
CA GLY A 310 25.17 -2.98 -3.17
C GLY A 310 25.74 -3.56 -1.87
N ILE A 311 25.10 -4.61 -1.31
CA ILE A 311 25.62 -5.37 -0.17
C ILE A 311 26.98 -5.97 -0.50
N SER A 312 27.12 -6.59 -1.67
CA SER A 312 28.36 -7.22 -2.10
C SER A 312 29.50 -6.22 -2.25
N LEU A 313 29.27 -5.07 -2.90
CA LEU A 313 30.26 -4.00 -3.04
C LEU A 313 30.69 -3.43 -1.68
N THR A 314 29.73 -3.25 -0.77
CA THR A 314 30.01 -2.72 0.56
C THR A 314 30.88 -3.70 1.37
N LEU A 315 30.51 -4.98 1.38
CA LEU A 315 31.27 -6.02 2.08
C LEU A 315 32.68 -6.22 1.50
N ASP A 316 32.83 -6.19 0.18
CA ASP A 316 34.15 -6.29 -0.47
C ASP A 316 35.07 -5.12 -0.07
N THR A 317 34.48 -3.93 0.09
CA THR A 317 35.21 -2.72 0.50
C THR A 317 35.64 -2.76 1.97
N ILE A 318 34.74 -3.14 2.88
CA ILE A 318 34.98 -3.07 4.34
C ILE A 318 35.58 -4.36 4.93
N CYS A 319 35.44 -5.51 4.25
CA CYS A 319 35.89 -6.83 4.71
C CYS A 319 36.77 -7.52 3.66
N LYS A 320 37.85 -6.86 3.27
CA LYS A 320 38.75 -7.28 2.17
C LYS A 320 39.23 -8.73 2.29
N GLY A 321 39.33 -9.40 1.15
CA GLY A 321 39.91 -10.74 1.03
C GLY A 321 39.04 -11.86 1.60
N LYS A 322 37.79 -11.58 1.98
CA LYS A 322 36.83 -12.60 2.41
C LYS A 322 35.71 -12.73 1.38
N PRO A 323 35.21 -13.95 1.12
CA PRO A 323 34.03 -14.11 0.28
C PRO A 323 32.81 -13.47 0.94
N THR A 324 31.92 -12.88 0.15
CA THR A 324 30.76 -12.08 0.61
C THR A 324 29.95 -12.75 1.71
N ILE A 325 29.66 -14.05 1.57
CA ILE A 325 28.87 -14.80 2.56
C ILE A 325 29.60 -14.87 3.91
N LYS A 326 30.92 -15.11 3.92
CA LYS A 326 31.69 -15.12 5.18
C LYS A 326 31.81 -13.71 5.75
N ALA A 327 32.03 -12.71 4.89
CA ALA A 327 32.11 -11.31 5.30
C ALA A 327 30.81 -10.81 5.98
N LEU A 328 29.65 -11.29 5.53
CA LEU A 328 28.35 -10.97 6.11
C LEU A 328 28.24 -11.38 7.59
N PHE A 329 28.78 -12.55 7.95
CA PHE A 329 28.67 -13.08 9.31
C PHE A 329 29.92 -12.81 10.17
N TYR A 330 31.08 -12.59 9.55
CA TYR A 330 32.35 -12.47 10.27
C TYR A 330 33.34 -11.53 9.58
N CYS A 331 33.49 -10.34 10.16
CA CYS A 331 34.43 -9.32 9.75
C CYS A 331 35.18 -8.76 10.96
N PRO A 332 36.34 -9.35 11.32
CA PRO A 332 37.12 -8.92 12.49
C PRO A 332 37.53 -7.45 12.40
N GLY A 333 37.41 -6.72 13.51
CA GLY A 333 37.85 -5.33 13.58
C GLY A 333 36.94 -4.32 12.87
N VAL A 334 35.80 -4.73 12.30
CA VAL A 334 34.89 -3.81 11.58
C VAL A 334 34.29 -2.72 12.47
N TYR A 335 34.23 -2.95 13.78
CA TYR A 335 33.82 -1.95 14.79
C TYR A 335 34.99 -1.11 15.34
N GLY A 336 36.21 -1.29 14.81
CA GLY A 336 37.38 -0.51 15.20
C GLY A 336 37.34 0.93 14.68
N ASP A 337 36.60 1.19 13.60
CA ASP A 337 36.33 2.52 13.07
C ASP A 337 34.84 2.74 12.84
N TYR A 338 34.36 3.93 13.18
CA TYR A 338 32.93 4.26 13.12
C TYR A 338 32.35 4.17 11.71
N SER A 339 33.11 4.54 10.67
CA SER A 339 32.67 4.51 9.27
C SER A 339 32.39 3.08 8.81
N SER A 340 33.30 2.13 9.10
CA SER A 340 33.11 0.71 8.78
C SER A 340 32.01 0.10 9.63
N ALA A 341 31.92 0.46 10.92
CA ALA A 341 30.87 -0.02 11.81
C ALA A 341 29.47 0.39 11.32
N LEU A 342 29.31 1.65 10.90
CA LEU A 342 28.08 2.16 10.31
C LEU A 342 27.76 1.44 9.00
N SER A 343 28.74 1.31 8.11
CA SER A 343 28.57 0.60 6.83
C SER A 343 28.17 -0.86 7.03
N PHE A 344 28.79 -1.55 7.99
CA PHE A 344 28.48 -2.94 8.32
C PHE A 344 27.08 -3.10 8.94
N THR A 345 26.69 -2.17 9.82
CA THR A 345 25.34 -2.11 10.39
C THR A 345 24.29 -1.92 9.30
N CYS A 346 24.54 -1.00 8.35
CA CYS A 346 23.71 -0.80 7.17
C CYS A 346 23.64 -2.04 6.27
N VAL A 347 24.74 -2.78 6.11
CA VAL A 347 24.72 -4.07 5.40
C VAL A 347 23.77 -5.06 6.07
N TRP A 348 23.85 -5.25 7.39
CA TRP A 348 22.95 -6.16 8.09
C TRP A 348 21.49 -5.74 7.96
N TYR A 349 21.19 -4.44 8.13
CA TYR A 349 19.85 -3.90 7.89
C TYR A 349 19.36 -4.22 6.46
N CYS A 350 20.17 -3.92 5.45
CA CYS A 350 19.88 -4.24 4.06
C CYS A 350 19.67 -5.73 3.83
N THR A 351 20.46 -6.61 4.45
CA THR A 351 20.29 -8.05 4.35
C THR A 351 18.95 -8.50 4.92
N ILE A 352 18.56 -8.03 6.10
CA ILE A 352 17.26 -8.38 6.72
C ILE A 352 16.10 -7.98 5.80
N VAL A 353 16.13 -6.74 5.29
CA VAL A 353 15.09 -6.23 4.37
C VAL A 353 15.11 -7.02 3.05
N THR A 354 16.29 -7.30 2.49
CA THR A 354 16.46 -8.07 1.24
C THR A 354 15.94 -9.49 1.39
N SER A 355 16.20 -10.16 2.52
CA SER A 355 15.65 -11.49 2.81
C SER A 355 14.12 -11.46 2.89
N GLY A 356 13.53 -10.46 3.55
CA GLY A 356 12.07 -10.29 3.60
C GLY A 356 11.44 -10.06 2.22
N MET A 357 12.02 -9.18 1.41
CA MET A 357 11.56 -8.93 0.03
C MET A 357 11.77 -10.16 -0.86
N GLY A 358 12.84 -10.93 -0.64
CA GLY A 358 13.13 -12.19 -1.33
C GLY A 358 12.08 -13.26 -1.05
N TYR A 359 11.66 -13.37 0.22
CA TYR A 359 10.57 -14.25 0.60
C TYR A 359 9.25 -13.86 -0.07
N ILE A 360 8.90 -12.56 -0.08
CA ILE A 360 7.69 -12.07 -0.77
C ILE A 360 7.75 -12.38 -2.26
N LEU A 361 8.90 -12.12 -2.93
CA LEU A 361 9.07 -12.46 -4.33
C LEU A 361 8.89 -13.96 -4.58
N LEU A 362 9.48 -14.81 -3.74
CA LEU A 362 9.34 -16.26 -3.85
C LEU A 362 7.86 -16.68 -3.80
N ILE A 363 7.10 -16.18 -2.82
CA ILE A 363 5.66 -16.47 -2.72
C ILE A 363 4.90 -15.97 -3.96
N GLN A 364 5.22 -14.80 -4.48
CA GLN A 364 4.61 -14.27 -5.70
C GLN A 364 4.92 -15.14 -6.92
N LEU A 365 6.16 -15.58 -7.11
CA LEU A 365 6.56 -16.47 -8.20
C LEU A 365 5.86 -17.83 -8.12
N LEU A 366 5.73 -18.38 -6.90
CA LEU A 366 4.99 -19.62 -6.66
C LEU A 366 3.49 -19.43 -6.98
N ASN A 367 2.87 -18.38 -6.46
CA ASN A 367 1.47 -18.06 -6.73
C ASN A 367 1.18 -17.89 -8.24
N ILE A 368 2.05 -17.18 -8.96
CA ILE A 368 1.97 -17.04 -10.42
C ILE A 368 2.11 -18.41 -11.11
N SER A 369 3.05 -19.24 -10.66
CA SER A 369 3.30 -20.57 -11.22
C SER A 369 2.11 -21.52 -11.08
N TYR A 370 1.23 -21.30 -10.11
CA TYR A 370 -0.03 -22.03 -9.92
C TYR A 370 -1.28 -21.23 -10.36
N ASN A 371 -1.09 -20.03 -10.92
CA ASN A 371 -2.14 -19.09 -11.31
C ASN A 371 -3.15 -18.73 -10.20
N VAL A 372 -2.65 -18.67 -8.96
CA VAL A 372 -3.40 -18.33 -7.76
C VAL A 372 -2.98 -16.94 -7.30
N THR A 373 -3.93 -16.12 -6.87
CA THR A 373 -3.64 -14.84 -6.19
C THR A 373 -3.47 -15.06 -4.69
N GLU A 374 -2.74 -14.18 -4.01
CA GLU A 374 -2.58 -14.25 -2.55
C GLU A 374 -3.93 -14.21 -1.82
N ARG A 375 -4.91 -13.44 -2.33
CA ARG A 375 -6.28 -13.45 -1.82
C ARG A 375 -6.95 -14.82 -1.97
N GLU A 376 -6.86 -15.44 -3.13
CA GLU A 376 -7.41 -16.79 -3.37
C GLU A 376 -6.76 -17.83 -2.45
N ALA A 377 -5.42 -17.79 -2.31
CA ALA A 377 -4.69 -18.68 -1.40
C ALA A 377 -5.15 -18.50 0.05
N ARG A 378 -5.30 -17.25 0.53
CA ARG A 378 -5.81 -16.97 1.89
C ARG A 378 -7.25 -17.43 2.09
N MET A 379 -8.13 -17.24 1.11
CA MET A 379 -9.51 -17.73 1.19
C MET A 379 -9.54 -19.26 1.24
N ALA A 380 -8.77 -19.93 0.38
CA ALA A 380 -8.68 -21.38 0.35
C ALA A 380 -8.12 -21.98 1.64
N LEU A 381 -7.17 -21.30 2.29
CA LEU A 381 -6.67 -21.68 3.62
C LEU A 381 -7.71 -21.48 4.71
N ARG A 382 -8.48 -20.38 4.69
CA ARG A 382 -9.53 -20.09 5.68
C ARG A 382 -10.69 -21.08 5.58
N GLU A 383 -11.04 -21.46 4.36
CA GLU A 383 -12.15 -22.37 4.06
C GLU A 383 -11.71 -23.84 4.02
N ASN A 384 -10.42 -24.13 4.20
CA ASN A 384 -9.82 -25.47 4.06
C ASN A 384 -10.15 -26.17 2.73
N THR A 385 -10.27 -25.41 1.63
CA THR A 385 -10.60 -25.92 0.29
C THR A 385 -9.38 -26.13 -0.61
N GLY A 386 -8.22 -25.57 -0.27
CA GLY A 386 -7.00 -25.64 -1.10
C GLY A 386 -6.09 -26.82 -0.78
N ARG A 387 -5.47 -27.39 -1.82
CA ARG A 387 -4.40 -28.39 -1.67
C ARG A 387 -3.09 -27.71 -1.29
N ARG A 388 -2.47 -28.17 -0.20
CA ARG A 388 -1.18 -27.65 0.29
C ARG A 388 -0.03 -28.43 -0.33
N LEU A 389 0.86 -27.77 -1.07
CA LEU A 389 2.08 -28.34 -1.64
C LEU A 389 3.33 -27.65 -1.07
N LEU A 390 4.50 -28.26 -1.26
CA LEU A 390 5.81 -27.73 -0.82
C LEU A 390 5.80 -27.28 0.66
N TRP A 391 5.49 -28.21 1.57
CA TRP A 391 5.35 -27.92 3.01
C TRP A 391 4.41 -26.74 3.34
N GLY A 392 3.41 -26.50 2.50
CA GLY A 392 2.42 -25.43 2.70
C GLY A 392 2.80 -24.08 2.11
N MET A 393 3.92 -23.97 1.40
CA MET A 393 4.31 -22.75 0.69
C MET A 393 3.46 -22.49 -0.55
N VAL A 394 2.84 -23.53 -1.11
CA VAL A 394 1.97 -23.45 -2.27
C VAL A 394 0.57 -23.89 -1.90
N ILE A 395 -0.42 -23.09 -2.29
CA ILE A 395 -1.84 -23.40 -2.16
C ILE A 395 -2.43 -23.50 -3.56
N ASP A 396 -2.73 -24.72 -4.00
CA ASP A 396 -3.43 -24.97 -5.26
C ASP A 396 -4.94 -25.03 -5.01
N THR A 397 -5.68 -24.13 -5.65
CA THR A 397 -7.15 -24.14 -5.62
C THR A 397 -7.76 -25.11 -6.63
N GLY A 398 -6.96 -25.60 -7.59
CA GLY A 398 -7.43 -26.46 -8.69
C GLY A 398 -8.31 -25.77 -9.74
N GLN A 399 -8.68 -24.50 -9.56
CA GLN A 399 -9.62 -23.80 -10.45
C GLN A 399 -8.96 -23.17 -11.67
N TYR A 400 -7.79 -22.55 -11.50
CA TYR A 400 -7.14 -21.73 -12.54
C TYR A 400 -5.80 -22.29 -13.01
N ASN A 401 -5.25 -23.29 -12.33
CA ASN A 401 -3.96 -23.87 -12.66
C ASN A 401 -4.06 -24.72 -13.94
N ARG A 402 -3.32 -24.34 -14.99
CA ARG A 402 -3.27 -25.04 -16.28
C ARG A 402 -1.86 -25.50 -16.65
N GLY A 403 -0.98 -25.62 -15.66
CA GLY A 403 0.43 -25.98 -15.84
C GLY A 403 1.34 -24.74 -15.93
N PHE A 404 2.59 -24.93 -15.50
CA PHE A 404 3.58 -23.86 -15.30
C PHE A 404 3.68 -22.90 -16.49
N LEU A 405 3.95 -23.43 -17.70
CA LEU A 405 4.15 -22.60 -18.88
C LEU A 405 2.89 -21.80 -19.26
N HIS A 406 1.71 -22.43 -19.22
CA HIS A 406 0.46 -21.76 -19.54
C HIS A 406 0.13 -20.65 -18.54
N ASN A 407 0.36 -20.92 -17.25
CA ASN A 407 0.14 -19.96 -16.18
C ASN A 407 1.04 -18.72 -16.35
N TRP A 408 2.31 -18.93 -16.68
CA TRP A 408 3.26 -17.84 -16.95
C TRP A 408 2.93 -17.05 -18.22
N ILE A 409 2.56 -17.73 -19.32
CA ILE A 409 2.09 -17.04 -20.54
C ILE A 409 0.83 -16.21 -20.24
N GLN A 410 -0.12 -16.75 -19.48
CA GLN A 410 -1.30 -16.02 -19.05
C GLN A 410 -0.92 -14.80 -18.21
N PHE A 411 0.00 -14.95 -17.25
CA PHE A 411 0.47 -13.85 -16.41
C PHE A 411 1.14 -12.74 -17.23
N LEU A 412 2.02 -13.09 -18.17
CA LEU A 412 2.72 -12.14 -19.02
C LEU A 412 1.79 -11.43 -20.02
N THR A 413 0.64 -12.04 -20.35
CA THR A 413 -0.37 -11.46 -21.26
C THR A 413 -1.55 -10.78 -20.53
N LEU A 414 -1.52 -10.66 -19.20
CA LEU A 414 -2.61 -10.02 -18.42
C LEU A 414 -2.95 -8.60 -18.92
N ARG A 415 -1.94 -7.82 -19.28
CA ARG A 415 -2.13 -6.42 -19.72
C ARG A 415 -2.67 -6.29 -21.14
N SER A 416 -2.33 -7.21 -22.05
CA SER A 416 -2.84 -7.13 -23.43
C SER A 416 -4.33 -7.45 -23.49
N ARG A 417 -4.80 -8.40 -22.67
CA ARG A 417 -6.23 -8.76 -22.59
C ARG A 417 -7.09 -7.66 -21.94
N SER A 418 -6.56 -6.93 -20.95
CA SER A 418 -7.31 -5.84 -20.32
C SER A 418 -7.53 -4.65 -21.25
N LEU A 419 -6.55 -4.33 -22.10
CA LEU A 419 -6.69 -3.33 -23.16
C LEU A 419 -7.76 -3.73 -24.18
N GLN A 420 -7.77 -5.01 -24.58
CA GLN A 420 -8.73 -5.54 -25.55
C GLN A 420 -10.18 -5.47 -25.04
N HIS A 421 -10.40 -5.80 -23.77
CA HIS A 421 -11.73 -5.67 -23.15
C HIS A 421 -12.16 -4.21 -23.00
N SER A 422 -11.22 -3.29 -22.69
CA SER A 422 -11.53 -1.85 -22.63
C SER A 422 -11.87 -1.25 -23.99
N THR A 423 -11.34 -1.78 -25.09
CA THR A 423 -11.65 -1.31 -26.44
C THR A 423 -12.97 -1.86 -26.98
N GLU A 424 -13.36 -3.07 -26.56
CA GLU A 424 -14.66 -3.66 -26.90
C GLU A 424 -15.82 -2.97 -26.18
N ASP A 425 -15.60 -2.42 -24.98
CA ASP A 425 -16.59 -1.65 -24.21
C ASP A 425 -16.79 -0.20 -24.76
N ILE A 426 -16.03 0.23 -25.77
CA ILE A 426 -16.05 1.59 -26.34
C ILE A 426 -16.70 1.66 -27.74
N VAL A 427 -17.05 0.52 -28.36
CA VAL A 427 -17.61 0.47 -29.73
C VAL A 427 -19.12 0.24 -29.74
#